data_AF-A0A6B3HU46-F1
#
_entry.id   AF-A0A6B3HU46-F1
#
_cell.length_a   1.000
_cell.length_b   1.000
_cell.length_c   1.000
_cell.angle_alpha   90.00
_cell.angle_beta   90.00
_cell.angle_gamma   90.00
#
_symmetry.space_group_name_H-M   'P 1'
#
loop_
_entity.id
_entity.type
_entity.pdbx_description
1 polymer ?
#
loop_
_entity_poly.entity_id
_entity_poly.type
_entity_poly.pdbx_seq_one_letter_code
_entity_poly.pdbx_strand_id
1 'polypeptide(L)'
;GSPLLMMIVSPAICGTVIARFGTDEQKQKWLPGLADGTLTMAFGITEPDAGSNSHRITTTARRDGTGPDADWLLTGRKVFVSGV
;
A
#
# COMPACT_ATOMS: atom_id res chain seq x y z
N GLY A 1 8.99 12.54 -20.82
CA GLY A 1 8.32 12.20 -19.54
C GLY A 1 9.35 12.24 -18.44
N SER A 2 8.98 12.61 -17.21
CA SER A 2 9.91 12.66 -16.07
C SER A 2 9.88 11.33 -15.31
N PRO A 3 10.77 10.36 -15.59
CA PRO A 3 10.78 9.05 -14.93
C PRO A 3 11.02 9.17 -13.41
N LEU A 4 11.67 10.23 -12.96
CA LEU A 4 11.91 10.50 -11.53
C LEU A 4 10.63 10.78 -10.74
N LEU A 5 9.59 11.34 -11.39
CA LEU A 5 8.33 11.66 -10.71
C LEU A 5 7.62 10.39 -10.21
N MET A 6 7.63 9.33 -11.02
CA MET A 6 6.99 8.06 -10.66
C MET A 6 7.72 7.34 -9.51
N MET A 7 9.04 7.54 -9.38
CA MET A 7 9.81 7.01 -8.26
C MET A 7 9.53 7.71 -6.93
N ILE A 8 8.97 8.92 -6.94
CA ILE A 8 8.70 9.67 -5.71
C ILE A 8 7.27 9.45 -5.22
N VAL A 9 6.30 9.38 -6.14
CA VAL A 9 4.86 9.37 -5.78
C VAL A 9 4.50 8.16 -4.93
N SER A 10 4.85 6.95 -5.35
CA SER A 10 4.45 5.73 -4.62
C SER A 10 5.14 5.63 -3.24
N PRO A 11 6.47 5.80 -3.12
CA PRO A 11 7.13 5.79 -1.81
C PRO A 11 6.65 6.91 -0.88
N ALA A 12 6.35 8.11 -1.40
CA ALA A 12 5.84 9.20 -0.58
C ALA A 12 4.45 8.89 0.02
N ILE A 13 3.54 8.31 -0.78
CA ILE A 13 2.21 7.91 -0.29
C ILE A 13 2.34 6.77 0.73
N CYS A 14 3.02 5.69 0.35
CA CYS A 14 3.19 4.52 1.21
C CYS A 14 3.93 4.85 2.51
N GLY A 15 5.04 5.58 2.43
CA GLY A 15 5.82 6.03 3.58
C GLY A 15 5.00 6.91 4.51
N THR A 16 4.17 7.82 3.97
CA THR A 16 3.29 8.68 4.80
C THR A 16 2.23 7.87 5.54
N VAL A 17 1.61 6.87 4.90
CA VAL A 17 0.61 5.99 5.54
C VAL A 17 1.26 5.20 6.69
N ILE A 18 2.43 4.60 6.46
CA ILE A 18 3.15 3.83 7.49
C ILE A 18 3.61 4.74 8.62
N ALA A 19 4.15 5.93 8.32
CA ALA A 19 4.61 6.88 9.33
C ALA A 19 3.47 7.36 10.24
N ARG A 20 2.26 7.56 9.68
CA ARG A 20 1.10 8.06 10.42
C ARG A 20 0.35 6.96 11.18
N PHE A 21 0.20 5.77 10.60
CA PHE A 21 -0.74 4.76 11.10
C PHE A 21 -0.09 3.42 11.47
N GLY A 22 1.19 3.22 11.12
CA GLY A 22 1.90 1.99 11.43
C GLY A 22 2.26 1.88 12.92
N THR A 23 2.43 0.64 13.40
CA THR A 23 3.09 0.38 14.69
C THR A 23 4.57 0.75 14.62
N ASP A 24 5.24 0.83 15.75
CA ASP A 24 6.67 1.15 15.78
C ASP A 24 7.49 0.06 15.08
N GLU A 25 7.12 -1.21 15.23
CA GLU A 25 7.74 -2.32 14.49
C GLU A 25 7.55 -2.19 12.98
N GLN A 26 6.35 -1.79 12.52
CA GLN A 26 6.09 -1.57 11.10
C GLN A 26 6.90 -0.39 10.55
N LYS A 27 7.01 0.71 11.31
CA LYS A 27 7.82 1.88 10.92
C LYS A 27 9.29 1.50 10.77
N GLN A 28 9.86 0.80 11.76
CA GLN A 28 11.26 0.37 11.71
C GLN A 28 11.54 -0.62 10.58
N LYS A 29 10.57 -1.50 10.28
CA LYS A 29 10.71 -2.48 9.20
C LYS A 29 10.71 -1.84 7.80
N TRP A 30 9.86 -0.85 7.56
CA TRP A 30 9.56 -0.40 6.19
C TRP A 30 10.11 0.98 5.85
N LEU A 31 10.14 1.94 6.79
CA LEU A 31 10.51 3.33 6.47
C LEU A 31 11.98 3.50 6.07
N PRO A 32 12.97 2.86 6.71
CA PRO A 32 14.37 3.00 6.31
C PRO A 32 14.59 2.59 4.85
N GLY A 33 14.07 1.42 4.46
CA GLY A 33 14.22 0.91 3.10
C GLY A 33 13.48 1.72 2.03
N LEU A 34 12.34 2.32 2.39
CA LEU A 34 11.65 3.28 1.51
C LEU A 34 12.43 4.60 1.38
N ALA A 35 13.15 5.02 2.42
CA ALA A 35 13.91 6.27 2.44
C ALA A 35 15.26 6.16 1.71
N ASP A 36 15.95 5.01 1.82
CA ASP A 36 17.23 4.76 1.15
C ASP A 36 17.09 4.14 -0.25
N GLY A 37 15.86 3.75 -0.64
CA GLY A 37 15.54 3.19 -1.94
C GLY A 37 15.82 1.69 -2.09
N THR A 38 16.19 0.99 -1.01
CA THR A 38 16.39 -0.48 -1.04
C THR A 38 15.06 -1.25 -1.08
N LEU A 39 13.94 -0.61 -0.74
CA LEU A 39 12.60 -1.17 -0.86
C LEU A 39 11.75 -0.33 -1.81
N THR A 40 11.06 -1.02 -2.72
CA THR A 40 10.01 -0.43 -3.55
C THR A 40 8.63 -0.83 -3.05
N MET A 41 7.67 0.09 -3.14
CA MET A 41 6.29 -0.16 -2.79
C MET A 41 5.37 0.59 -3.74
N ALA A 42 4.26 -0.03 -4.12
CA ALA A 42 3.25 0.57 -4.97
C ALA A 42 1.97 0.84 -4.17
N PHE A 43 1.29 1.95 -4.48
CA PHE A 43 0.00 2.26 -3.89
C PHE A 43 -1.13 1.71 -4.76
N GLY A 44 -1.77 0.63 -4.29
CA GLY A 44 -2.83 -0.08 -5.03
C GLY A 44 -4.23 0.23 -4.50
N ILE A 45 -4.85 1.34 -4.92
CA ILE A 45 -6.23 1.68 -4.53
C ILE A 45 -7.25 1.35 -5.62
N THR A 46 -6.96 1.71 -6.87
CA THR A 46 -7.89 1.66 -7.99
C THR A 46 -8.28 0.24 -8.38
N GLU A 47 -9.57 0.04 -8.65
CA GLU A 47 -10.17 -1.21 -9.10
C GLU A 47 -10.82 -1.01 -10.48
N PRO A 48 -11.09 -2.11 -11.25
CA PRO A 48 -11.72 -2.01 -12.56
C PRO A 48 -12.99 -1.14 -12.57
N ASP A 49 -13.79 -1.25 -11.51
CA ASP A 49 -15.09 -0.57 -11.38
C ASP A 49 -15.05 0.60 -10.37
N ALA A 50 -13.88 0.92 -9.79
CA ALA A 50 -13.73 1.98 -8.79
C ALA A 50 -12.39 2.74 -8.92
N GLY A 51 -12.44 3.90 -9.60
CA GLY A 51 -11.37 4.90 -9.68
C GLY A 51 -11.68 6.14 -8.82
N SER A 52 -12.18 7.21 -9.45
CA SER A 52 -12.58 8.46 -8.75
C SER A 52 -13.59 8.23 -7.64
N ASN A 53 -14.39 7.15 -7.73
CA ASN A 53 -15.34 6.72 -6.71
C ASN A 53 -14.71 5.70 -5.75
N SER A 54 -13.54 6.01 -5.18
CA SER A 54 -12.76 5.05 -4.38
C SER A 54 -13.48 4.55 -3.12
N HIS A 55 -14.54 5.20 -2.66
CA HIS A 55 -15.38 4.69 -1.57
C HIS A 55 -16.20 3.45 -1.95
N ARG A 56 -16.29 3.12 -3.25
CA ARG A 56 -17.02 1.96 -3.78
C ARG A 56 -16.10 0.78 -4.12
N ILE A 57 -14.89 0.74 -3.57
CA ILE A 57 -14.02 -0.43 -3.72
C ILE A 57 -14.70 -1.69 -3.19
N THR A 58 -14.44 -2.79 -3.85
CA THR A 58 -14.97 -4.13 -3.58
C THR A 58 -13.92 -5.06 -2.98
N THR A 59 -12.65 -4.68 -2.99
CA THR A 59 -11.60 -5.44 -2.28
C THR A 59 -11.96 -5.53 -0.80
N THR A 60 -11.96 -6.76 -0.28
CA THR A 60 -12.25 -7.05 1.13
C THR A 60 -11.00 -7.57 1.82
N ALA A 61 -10.91 -7.28 3.12
CA ALA A 61 -9.93 -7.85 4.03
C ALA A 61 -10.68 -8.50 5.20
N ARG A 62 -10.56 -9.82 5.35
CA ARG A 62 -11.19 -10.57 6.44
C ARG A 62 -10.11 -11.27 7.27
N ARG A 63 -10.26 -11.28 8.59
CA ARG A 63 -9.40 -12.09 9.48
C ARG A 63 -9.58 -13.58 9.18
N ASP A 64 -8.47 -14.30 9.09
CA ASP A 64 -8.44 -15.77 9.07
C ASP A 64 -8.11 -16.30 10.46
N GLY A 65 -9.12 -16.83 11.16
CA GLY A 65 -8.97 -17.27 12.54
C GLY A 65 -9.13 -16.15 13.59
N THR A 66 -8.67 -16.44 14.81
CA THR A 66 -8.83 -15.59 16.00
C THR A 66 -7.48 -15.35 16.67
N GLY A 67 -7.35 -14.23 17.39
CA GLY A 67 -6.13 -13.87 18.11
C GLY A 67 -5.25 -12.84 17.39
N PRO A 68 -4.14 -12.42 18.02
CA PRO A 68 -3.27 -11.35 17.52
C PRO A 68 -2.50 -11.73 16.26
N ASP A 69 -2.21 -13.02 16.07
CA ASP A 69 -1.42 -13.55 14.96
C ASP A 69 -2.27 -14.02 13.77
N ALA A 70 -3.60 -13.80 13.81
CA ALA A 70 -4.50 -14.16 12.73
C ALA A 70 -4.17 -13.38 11.45
N ASP A 71 -3.96 -14.12 10.36
CA ASP A 71 -3.67 -13.57 9.03
C ASP A 71 -4.88 -12.83 8.44
N TRP A 72 -4.64 -12.12 7.34
CA TRP A 72 -5.67 -11.44 6.56
C TRP A 72 -5.89 -12.14 5.21
N LEU A 73 -7.13 -12.53 4.93
CA LEU A 73 -7.57 -12.93 3.60
C LEU A 73 -7.99 -11.70 2.82
N LEU A 74 -7.25 -11.41 1.75
CA LEU A 74 -7.52 -10.32 0.81
C LEU A 74 -8.17 -10.89 -0.45
N THR A 75 -9.36 -10.38 -0.79
CA THR A 75 -10.09 -10.78 -2.01
C THR A 75 -10.48 -9.54 -2.80
N GLY A 76 -10.01 -9.43 -4.04
CA GLY A 76 -10.32 -8.31 -4.93
C GLY A 76 -9.38 -8.23 -6.13
N ARG A 77 -9.52 -7.17 -6.94
CA ARG A 77 -8.64 -6.92 -8.09
C ARG A 77 -8.28 -5.44 -8.16
N LYS A 78 -6.98 -5.15 -8.27
CA LYS A 78 -6.46 -3.80 -8.52
C LYS A 78 -6.05 -3.62 -9.97
N VAL A 79 -6.13 -2.39 -10.46
CA VAL A 79 -5.70 -1.98 -11.80
C VAL A 79 -5.03 -0.61 -11.74
N PHE A 80 -4.25 -0.27 -12.77
CA PHE A 80 -3.46 0.96 -12.84
C PHE A 80 -2.46 1.13 -11.69
N VAL A 81 -2.10 0.03 -11.02
CA VAL A 81 -1.06 0.02 -9.99
C VAL A 81 0.29 0.16 -10.66
N SER A 82 0.86 1.36 -10.56
CA SER A 82 2.20 1.63 -11.06
C SER A 82 3.21 1.40 -9.94
N GLY A 83 3.97 0.32 -10.05
CA GLY A 83 5.21 0.11 -9.30
C GLY A 83 6.37 0.54 -10.18
N VAL A 84 7.30 1.30 -9.62
CA VAL A 84 8.68 1.33 -10.13
C VAL A 84 9.43 0.13 -9.57
#